data_AF-A0A1V0PJC7-F1
#
_entry.id   AF-A0A1V0PJC7-F1
#
_cell.length_a   1.000
_cell.length_b   1.000
_cell.length_c   1.000
_cell.angle_alpha   90.00
_cell.angle_beta   90.00
_cell.angle_gamma   90.00
#
_symmetry.space_group_name_H-M   'P 1'
#
loop_
_entity.id
_entity.type
_entity.pdbx_description
1 polymer ?
#
loop_
_entity_poly.entity_id
_entity_poly.type
_entity_poly.pdbx_seq_one_letter_code
_entity_poly.pdbx_strand_id
1 'polypeptide(L)'
;MATKKKTNFDDITKKYGAERDKALADALALIEKDFGKGSLMRLGEAANQKVSVVSSGSLALDIALGAGGYPKGRIVEIYGPESSGKTTVALHAVAAVQKEGGIAAFIDAENALDPEYAKALGVNIDELLLSQPDYGEQGLQIAEKLITSGAVDLVVIDSVAALVPKAEIDGEIGDSSVGLQARMMSQAMRKLAGHINKTKTTAIFINQLREKVGVMFGSPETTPGGRALKFYASVRLDVRGSTKIEEGSGDNKTQIGKITKIKVVKNKVAPPFKVALVDIMFGEGISSTGELLNIAVEEGIIKKSGAWFAYNDEKIGQGAEKAKNYLKEHQDVFDEIDHKVRAAHELLDDSEVAETEEETTASKTKAKAKKEEKAVETEEIELELED
;
A
#
# COMPACT_ATOMS: atom_id res chain seq x y z
N MET A 1 38.66 -6.71 11.26
CA MET A 1 37.44 -7.50 11.08
C MET A 1 37.35 -8.51 12.21
N ALA A 2 36.43 -8.33 13.16
CA ALA A 2 36.21 -9.29 14.23
C ALA A 2 35.22 -10.35 13.73
N THR A 3 35.69 -11.58 13.55
CA THR A 3 34.85 -12.75 13.25
C THR A 3 33.84 -12.96 14.37
N LYS A 4 32.56 -12.67 14.12
CA LYS A 4 31.45 -13.03 15.01
C LYS A 4 31.44 -14.55 15.18
N LYS A 5 31.72 -15.03 16.39
CA LYS A 5 31.47 -16.42 16.80
C LYS A 5 29.99 -16.72 16.55
N LYS A 6 29.67 -17.65 15.65
CA LYS A 6 28.32 -18.22 15.53
C LYS A 6 28.04 -18.97 16.84
N THR A 7 27.17 -18.42 17.68
CA THR A 7 26.63 -19.15 18.84
C THR A 7 25.81 -20.33 18.34
N ASN A 8 26.18 -21.54 18.73
CA ASN A 8 25.44 -22.76 18.44
C ASN A 8 24.21 -22.83 19.36
N PHE A 9 23.02 -22.51 18.84
CA PHE A 9 21.79 -22.40 19.64
C PHE A 9 21.29 -23.77 20.16
N ASP A 10 21.70 -24.87 19.54
CA ASP A 10 21.34 -26.24 19.94
C ASP A 10 21.93 -26.66 21.29
N ASP A 11 23.04 -26.04 21.71
CA ASP A 11 23.66 -26.30 23.01
C ASP A 11 22.97 -25.55 24.15
N ILE A 12 22.18 -24.51 23.85
CA ILE A 12 21.46 -23.70 24.86
C ILE A 12 20.20 -24.43 25.34
N THR A 13 19.47 -25.09 24.43
CA THR A 13 18.26 -25.86 24.73
C THR A 13 18.58 -27.15 25.50
N LYS A 14 19.68 -27.82 25.17
CA LYS A 14 20.16 -29.03 25.87
C LYS A 14 20.59 -28.80 27.33
N LYS A 15 20.81 -27.55 27.74
CA LYS A 15 21.33 -27.21 29.08
C LYS A 15 20.37 -27.54 30.24
N TYR A 16 19.09 -27.82 29.98
CA TYR A 16 18.07 -27.88 31.03
C TYR A 16 17.27 -29.20 31.13
N GLY A 17 17.64 -30.22 30.37
CA GLY A 17 17.16 -31.60 30.54
C GLY A 17 15.68 -31.87 30.17
N ALA A 18 15.33 -33.15 30.07
CA ALA A 18 14.03 -33.64 29.60
C ALA A 18 12.83 -33.26 30.51
N GLU A 19 13.07 -33.03 31.81
CA GLU A 19 12.01 -32.60 32.74
C GLU A 19 11.50 -31.19 32.44
N ARG A 20 12.39 -30.27 32.04
CA ARG A 20 11.98 -28.91 31.66
C ARG A 20 11.20 -28.92 30.36
N ASP A 21 11.57 -29.76 29.40
CA ASP A 21 10.86 -29.89 28.13
C ASP A 21 9.45 -30.47 28.36
N LYS A 22 9.32 -31.46 29.26
CA LYS A 22 8.01 -31.99 29.65
C LYS A 22 7.14 -30.94 30.34
N ALA A 23 7.67 -30.23 31.34
CA ALA A 23 6.94 -29.17 32.03
C ALA A 23 6.53 -28.02 31.07
N LEU A 24 7.38 -27.69 30.11
CA LEU A 24 7.08 -26.71 29.06
C LEU A 24 5.98 -27.22 28.12
N ALA A 25 6.03 -28.48 27.70
CA ALA A 25 5.01 -29.09 26.85
C ALA A 25 3.64 -29.14 27.55
N ASP A 26 3.61 -29.52 28.84
CA ASP A 26 2.39 -29.55 29.66
C ASP A 26 1.81 -28.14 29.82
N ALA A 27 2.66 -27.13 30.07
CA ALA A 27 2.23 -25.73 30.14
C ALA A 27 1.70 -25.22 28.78
N LEU A 28 2.37 -25.55 27.68
CA LEU A 28 1.90 -25.20 26.32
C LEU A 28 0.53 -25.82 26.02
N ALA A 29 0.34 -27.10 26.34
CA ALA A 29 -0.93 -27.80 26.13
C ALA A 29 -2.06 -27.21 26.99
N LEU A 30 -1.77 -26.81 28.24
CA LEU A 30 -2.72 -26.15 29.11
C LEU A 30 -3.12 -24.77 28.55
N ILE A 31 -2.13 -23.97 28.12
CA ILE A 31 -2.38 -22.66 27.51
C ILE A 31 -3.19 -22.79 26.22
N GLU A 32 -2.89 -23.79 25.38
CA GLU A 32 -3.65 -24.04 24.15
C GLU A 32 -5.09 -24.49 24.44
N LYS A 33 -5.29 -25.28 25.50
CA LYS A 33 -6.62 -25.69 25.96
C LYS A 33 -7.44 -24.51 26.49
N ASP A 34 -6.83 -23.64 27.30
CA ASP A 34 -7.51 -22.54 27.98
C ASP A 34 -7.77 -21.35 27.04
N PHE A 35 -6.87 -21.09 26.10
CA PHE A 35 -6.90 -19.89 25.25
C PHE A 35 -7.02 -20.18 23.74
N GLY A 36 -7.09 -21.46 23.35
CA GLY A 36 -7.25 -21.90 21.97
C GLY A 36 -5.93 -22.12 21.21
N LYS A 37 -6.03 -22.78 20.06
CA LYS A 37 -4.91 -23.06 19.16
C LYS A 37 -4.24 -21.77 18.69
N GLY A 38 -2.91 -21.72 18.75
CA GLY A 38 -2.11 -20.57 18.31
C GLY A 38 -2.02 -19.41 19.32
N SER A 39 -2.55 -19.57 20.53
CA SER A 39 -2.42 -18.59 21.62
C SER A 39 -0.97 -18.40 22.10
N LEU A 40 -0.13 -19.44 21.94
CA LEU A 40 1.29 -19.41 22.25
C LEU A 40 2.03 -20.29 21.24
N MET A 41 2.99 -19.70 20.51
CA MET A 41 3.79 -20.42 19.48
C MET A 41 5.26 -20.01 19.59
N ARG A 42 6.17 -20.86 19.11
CA ARG A 42 7.59 -20.49 19.03
C ARG A 42 7.77 -19.47 17.93
N LEU A 43 8.52 -18.39 18.21
CA LEU A 43 8.73 -17.31 17.24
C LEU A 43 9.34 -17.80 15.91
N GLY A 44 10.21 -18.82 15.95
CA GLY A 44 10.80 -19.42 14.75
C GLY A 44 9.81 -20.20 13.88
N GLU A 45 8.72 -20.71 14.45
CA GLU A 45 7.64 -21.36 13.70
C GLU A 45 6.73 -20.32 13.01
N ALA A 46 6.62 -19.12 13.60
CA ALA A 46 5.89 -17.98 13.03
C ALA A 46 6.72 -17.12 12.04
N ALA A 47 8.06 -17.18 12.12
CA ALA A 47 8.96 -16.32 11.36
C ALA A 47 8.94 -16.55 9.83
N ASN A 48 8.43 -17.70 9.37
CA ASN A 48 8.31 -18.01 7.95
C ASN A 48 6.97 -17.58 7.32
N GLN A 49 6.05 -16.97 8.08
CA GLN A 49 4.82 -16.43 7.49
C GLN A 49 5.10 -15.06 6.86
N LYS A 50 5.14 -15.00 5.51
CA LYS A 50 5.08 -13.74 4.76
C LYS A 50 3.86 -12.94 5.27
N VAL A 51 4.06 -11.65 5.54
CA VAL A 51 2.95 -10.78 5.98
C VAL A 51 1.98 -10.64 4.81
N SER A 52 0.74 -11.10 4.97
CA SER A 52 -0.29 -10.88 3.95
C SER A 52 -0.60 -9.39 3.83
N VAL A 53 -0.67 -8.91 2.60
CA VAL A 53 -0.93 -7.51 2.26
C VAL A 53 -2.14 -7.38 1.33
N VAL A 54 -2.65 -6.16 1.18
CA VAL A 54 -3.52 -5.73 0.07
C VAL A 54 -2.79 -4.63 -0.70
N SER A 55 -2.92 -4.59 -2.02
CA SER A 55 -2.31 -3.51 -2.80
C SER A 55 -2.83 -2.14 -2.33
N SER A 56 -1.95 -1.14 -2.38
CA SER A 56 -2.34 0.23 -2.12
C SER A 56 -3.03 0.92 -3.31
N GLY A 57 -3.09 0.26 -4.48
CA GLY A 57 -3.53 0.85 -5.75
C GLY A 57 -2.46 1.72 -6.42
N SER A 58 -1.26 1.83 -5.83
CA SER A 58 -0.11 2.56 -6.34
C SER A 58 1.12 1.67 -6.31
N LEU A 59 1.69 1.38 -7.49
CA LEU A 59 2.87 0.52 -7.59
C LEU A 59 4.07 1.13 -6.86
N ALA A 60 4.26 2.45 -6.97
CA ALA A 60 5.35 3.13 -6.28
C ALA A 60 5.18 3.02 -4.76
N LEU A 61 3.96 3.11 -4.26
CA LEU A 61 3.68 2.98 -2.83
C LEU A 61 3.85 1.54 -2.35
N ASP A 62 3.43 0.54 -3.12
CA ASP A 62 3.62 -0.88 -2.79
C ASP A 62 5.13 -1.23 -2.64
N ILE A 63 5.97 -0.73 -3.56
CA ILE A 63 7.44 -0.84 -3.49
C ILE A 63 8.00 -0.10 -2.25
N ALA A 64 7.51 1.11 -1.99
CA ALA A 64 7.94 1.91 -0.84
C ALA A 64 7.51 1.28 0.51
N LEU A 65 6.38 0.60 0.55
CA LEU A 65 5.93 -0.18 1.71
C LEU A 65 6.80 -1.41 1.94
N GLY A 66 7.43 -1.93 0.89
CA GLY A 66 8.43 -3.00 0.92
C GLY A 66 7.89 -4.39 1.23
N ALA A 67 6.65 -4.49 1.73
CA ALA A 67 5.91 -5.74 1.83
C ALA A 67 4.95 -5.94 0.64
N GLY A 68 4.94 -5.01 -0.33
CA GLY A 68 4.06 -5.06 -1.51
C GLY A 68 2.66 -4.52 -1.30
N GLY A 69 2.38 -3.87 -0.16
CA GLY A 69 1.07 -3.27 0.09
C GLY A 69 0.79 -2.99 1.55
N TYR A 70 -0.47 -2.66 1.86
CA TYR A 70 -0.93 -2.46 3.23
C TYR A 70 -1.07 -3.80 3.96
N PRO A 71 -0.48 -3.97 5.16
CA PRO A 71 -0.53 -5.25 5.86
C PRO A 71 -1.94 -5.56 6.39
N LYS A 72 -2.47 -6.73 6.00
CA LYS A 72 -3.74 -7.26 6.50
C LYS A 72 -3.72 -7.42 8.02
N GLY A 73 -4.85 -7.15 8.66
CA GLY A 73 -5.02 -7.25 10.10
C GLY A 73 -4.18 -6.25 10.90
N ARG A 74 -3.93 -5.06 10.33
CA ARG A 74 -3.18 -3.98 10.97
C ARG A 74 -3.86 -2.63 10.75
N ILE A 75 -3.45 -1.68 11.59
CA ILE A 75 -3.83 -0.27 11.49
C ILE A 75 -2.80 0.48 10.64
N VAL A 76 -3.26 1.32 9.72
CA VAL A 76 -2.49 2.25 8.91
C VAL A 76 -2.98 3.67 9.21
N GLU A 77 -2.06 4.62 9.38
CA GLU A 77 -2.41 6.05 9.46
C GLU A 77 -1.89 6.77 8.23
N ILE A 78 -2.76 7.47 7.51
CA ILE A 78 -2.42 8.34 6.38
C ILE A 78 -2.66 9.78 6.83
N TYR A 79 -1.61 10.58 6.92
CA TYR A 79 -1.73 11.96 7.37
C TYR A 79 -0.97 12.93 6.47
N GLY A 80 -1.32 14.20 6.55
CA GLY A 80 -0.73 15.23 5.71
C GLY A 80 -1.56 16.52 5.69
N PRO A 81 -1.10 17.55 4.97
CA PRO A 81 -1.85 18.79 4.78
C PRO A 81 -3.22 18.57 4.13
N GLU A 82 -4.06 19.59 4.16
CA GLU A 82 -5.26 19.65 3.33
C GLU A 82 -4.90 19.53 1.86
N SER A 83 -5.82 18.95 1.07
CA SER A 83 -5.64 18.78 -0.38
C SER A 83 -4.32 18.10 -0.79
N SER A 84 -3.71 17.30 0.09
CA SER A 84 -2.47 16.56 -0.19
C SER A 84 -2.68 15.26 -0.96
N GLY A 85 -3.91 14.73 -0.99
CA GLY A 85 -4.25 13.46 -1.65
C GLY A 85 -4.48 12.27 -0.70
N LYS A 86 -4.66 12.51 0.60
CA LYS A 86 -4.91 11.45 1.61
C LYS A 86 -6.11 10.56 1.25
N THR A 87 -7.25 11.17 0.97
CA THR A 87 -8.48 10.48 0.59
C THR A 87 -8.32 9.78 -0.76
N THR A 88 -7.66 10.41 -1.74
CA THR A 88 -7.29 9.76 -3.01
C THR A 88 -6.50 8.47 -2.78
N VAL A 89 -5.44 8.50 -1.96
CA VAL A 89 -4.64 7.31 -1.64
C VAL A 89 -5.47 6.22 -0.96
N ALA A 90 -6.38 6.61 -0.06
CA ALA A 90 -7.27 5.64 0.60
C ALA A 90 -8.32 5.04 -0.35
N LEU A 91 -8.86 5.83 -1.29
CA LEU A 91 -9.82 5.36 -2.29
C LEU A 91 -9.16 4.40 -3.30
N HIS A 92 -7.89 4.62 -3.64
CA HIS A 92 -7.10 3.65 -4.42
C HIS A 92 -6.95 2.30 -3.69
N ALA A 93 -6.75 2.33 -2.36
CA ALA A 93 -6.75 1.12 -1.54
C ALA A 93 -8.12 0.41 -1.56
N VAL A 94 -9.21 1.18 -1.50
CA VAL A 94 -10.58 0.66 -1.58
C VAL A 94 -10.82 -0.01 -2.94
N ALA A 95 -10.48 0.67 -4.04
CA ALA A 95 -10.62 0.14 -5.39
C ALA A 95 -9.81 -1.16 -5.58
N ALA A 96 -8.57 -1.19 -5.07
CA ALA A 96 -7.72 -2.39 -5.12
C ALA A 96 -8.35 -3.58 -4.38
N VAL A 97 -8.85 -3.37 -3.15
CA VAL A 97 -9.51 -4.42 -2.37
C VAL A 97 -10.78 -4.93 -3.05
N GLN A 98 -11.61 -4.02 -3.60
CA GLN A 98 -12.82 -4.42 -4.33
C GLN A 98 -12.49 -5.19 -5.62
N LYS A 99 -11.41 -4.82 -6.33
CA LYS A 99 -10.95 -5.54 -7.53
C LYS A 99 -10.56 -6.99 -7.22
N GLU A 100 -10.02 -7.24 -6.03
CA GLU A 100 -9.71 -8.59 -5.51
C GLU A 100 -10.95 -9.33 -4.96
N GLY A 101 -12.15 -8.75 -5.09
CA GLY A 101 -13.41 -9.31 -4.57
C GLY A 101 -13.63 -9.12 -3.07
N GLY A 102 -12.80 -8.30 -2.41
CA GLY A 102 -12.92 -7.98 -0.99
C GLY A 102 -13.97 -6.92 -0.69
N ILE A 103 -14.43 -6.88 0.56
CA ILE A 103 -15.45 -5.93 1.01
C ILE A 103 -14.75 -4.75 1.70
N ALA A 104 -15.09 -3.54 1.25
CA ALA A 104 -14.59 -2.29 1.82
C ALA A 104 -15.70 -1.48 2.49
N ALA A 105 -15.35 -0.78 3.57
CA ALA A 105 -16.21 0.17 4.23
C ALA A 105 -15.51 1.51 4.41
N PHE A 106 -16.28 2.59 4.32
CA PHE A 106 -15.82 3.96 4.45
C PHE A 106 -16.64 4.69 5.51
N ILE A 107 -15.99 5.12 6.58
CA ILE A 107 -16.57 5.94 7.65
C ILE A 107 -16.20 7.40 7.35
N ASP A 108 -17.10 8.10 6.67
CA ASP A 108 -16.94 9.50 6.26
C ASP A 108 -17.44 10.42 7.37
N ALA A 109 -16.58 10.68 8.35
CA ALA A 109 -16.83 11.67 9.41
C ALA A 109 -16.67 13.12 8.90
N GLU A 110 -15.97 13.35 7.79
CA GLU A 110 -15.87 14.69 7.17
C GLU A 110 -17.10 15.07 6.33
N ASN A 111 -17.99 14.11 6.01
CA ASN A 111 -19.14 14.28 5.13
C ASN A 111 -18.75 14.91 3.78
N ALA A 112 -17.60 14.50 3.25
CA ALA A 112 -16.94 15.13 2.11
C ALA A 112 -16.60 14.15 0.98
N LEU A 113 -16.99 12.87 1.09
CA LEU A 113 -16.75 11.89 0.04
C LEU A 113 -17.60 12.21 -1.20
N ASP A 114 -16.94 12.40 -2.34
CA ASP A 114 -17.59 12.56 -3.65
C ASP A 114 -17.72 11.19 -4.35
N PRO A 115 -18.95 10.67 -4.57
CA PRO A 115 -19.17 9.39 -5.24
C PRO A 115 -18.71 9.37 -6.70
N GLU A 116 -18.81 10.48 -7.43
CA GLU A 116 -18.39 10.54 -8.84
C GLU A 116 -16.88 10.44 -8.94
N TYR A 117 -16.16 11.17 -8.08
CA TYR A 117 -14.71 11.07 -7.98
C TYR A 117 -14.27 9.67 -7.54
N ALA A 118 -14.88 9.09 -6.52
CA ALA A 118 -14.56 7.73 -6.08
C ALA A 118 -14.76 6.70 -7.21
N LYS A 119 -15.85 6.82 -7.98
CA LYS A 119 -16.09 5.96 -9.15
C LYS A 119 -15.01 6.12 -10.22
N ALA A 120 -14.58 7.35 -10.49
CA ALA A 120 -13.50 7.62 -11.45
C ALA A 120 -12.16 7.00 -11.02
N LEU A 121 -11.94 6.83 -9.71
CA LEU A 121 -10.78 6.14 -9.14
C LEU A 121 -10.92 4.59 -9.17
N GLY A 122 -12.00 4.05 -9.72
CA GLY A 122 -12.24 2.62 -9.83
C GLY A 122 -12.95 1.99 -8.62
N VAL A 123 -13.48 2.80 -7.71
CA VAL A 123 -14.30 2.30 -6.60
C VAL A 123 -15.66 1.84 -7.12
N ASN A 124 -16.05 0.62 -6.76
CA ASN A 124 -17.41 0.15 -6.95
C ASN A 124 -18.32 0.76 -5.88
N ILE A 125 -19.03 1.83 -6.27
CA ILE A 125 -19.91 2.60 -5.38
C ILE A 125 -21.10 1.78 -4.88
N ASP A 126 -21.63 0.88 -5.71
CA ASP A 126 -22.82 0.10 -5.36
C ASP A 126 -22.55 -0.90 -4.22
N GLU A 127 -21.31 -1.37 -4.11
CA GLU A 127 -20.86 -2.33 -3.10
C GLU A 127 -20.09 -1.69 -1.93
N LEU A 128 -19.79 -0.38 -2.00
CA LEU A 128 -19.05 0.30 -0.94
C LEU A 128 -19.96 0.57 0.27
N LEU A 129 -19.61 0.01 1.43
CA LEU A 129 -20.33 0.30 2.67
C LEU A 129 -19.97 1.70 3.19
N LEU A 130 -20.85 2.67 3.00
CA LEU A 130 -20.67 4.05 3.47
C LEU A 130 -21.39 4.30 4.81
N SER A 131 -20.73 4.98 5.74
CA SER A 131 -21.34 5.49 6.97
C SER A 131 -20.91 6.93 7.21
N GLN A 132 -21.88 7.80 7.44
CA GLN A 132 -21.69 9.20 7.84
C GLN A 132 -22.16 9.37 9.29
N PRO A 133 -21.25 9.23 10.28
CA PRO A 133 -21.63 9.29 11.68
C PRO A 133 -21.89 10.73 12.16
N ASP A 134 -22.83 10.88 13.08
CA ASP A 134 -23.15 12.11 13.80
C ASP A 134 -22.05 12.51 14.80
N TYR A 135 -21.36 11.54 15.41
CA TYR A 135 -20.30 11.77 16.39
C TYR A 135 -19.21 10.68 16.37
N GLY A 136 -18.05 10.99 16.95
CA GLY A 136 -16.84 10.18 16.90
C GLY A 136 -17.01 8.77 17.48
N GLU A 137 -17.66 8.62 18.64
CA GLU A 137 -17.90 7.30 19.23
C GLU A 137 -18.79 6.43 18.34
N GLN A 138 -19.79 6.99 17.67
CA GLN A 138 -20.67 6.26 16.77
C GLN A 138 -19.87 5.71 15.58
N GLY A 139 -19.08 6.56 14.92
CA GLY A 139 -18.23 6.14 13.81
C GLY A 139 -17.27 5.01 14.19
N LEU A 140 -16.62 5.12 15.35
CA LEU A 140 -15.71 4.08 15.87
C LEU A 140 -16.43 2.78 16.26
N GLN A 141 -17.66 2.86 16.77
CA GLN A 141 -18.48 1.68 17.08
C GLN A 141 -18.99 0.98 15.82
N ILE A 142 -19.34 1.74 14.78
CA ILE A 142 -19.69 1.18 13.47
C ILE A 142 -18.49 0.44 12.89
N ALA A 143 -17.32 1.07 12.87
CA ALA A 143 -16.07 0.42 12.46
C ALA A 143 -15.78 -0.85 13.29
N GLU A 144 -15.95 -0.81 14.62
CA GLU A 144 -15.76 -1.98 15.49
C GLU A 144 -16.69 -3.14 15.12
N LYS A 145 -17.97 -2.87 14.86
CA LYS A 145 -18.94 -3.90 14.46
C LYS A 145 -18.60 -4.50 13.10
N LEU A 146 -18.24 -3.67 12.13
CA LEU A 146 -17.83 -4.11 10.79
C LEU A 146 -16.59 -5.01 10.87
N ILE A 147 -15.56 -4.57 11.59
CA ILE A 147 -14.33 -5.35 11.79
C ILE A 147 -14.64 -6.67 12.50
N THR A 148 -15.41 -6.64 13.57
CA THR A 148 -15.71 -7.84 14.39
C THR A 148 -16.56 -8.86 13.64
N SER A 149 -17.34 -8.45 12.64
CA SER A 149 -18.09 -9.37 11.78
C SER A 149 -17.19 -10.35 11.03
N GLY A 150 -15.93 -9.98 10.76
CA GLY A 150 -15.01 -10.75 9.94
C GLY A 150 -15.31 -10.74 8.44
N ALA A 151 -16.34 -10.01 8.00
CA ALA A 151 -16.75 -9.94 6.60
C ALA A 151 -16.07 -8.80 5.82
N VAL A 152 -15.48 -7.82 6.50
CA VAL A 152 -14.89 -6.64 5.87
C VAL A 152 -13.36 -6.77 5.81
N ASP A 153 -12.78 -6.59 4.63
CA ASP A 153 -11.34 -6.66 4.37
C ASP A 153 -10.64 -5.33 4.62
N LEU A 154 -11.32 -4.22 4.36
CA LEU A 154 -10.79 -2.86 4.53
C LEU A 154 -11.82 -1.92 5.16
N VAL A 155 -11.41 -1.18 6.20
CA VAL A 155 -12.18 -0.06 6.74
C VAL A 155 -11.35 1.21 6.66
N VAL A 156 -11.88 2.25 6.00
CA VAL A 156 -11.30 3.59 5.99
C VAL A 156 -12.09 4.49 6.95
N ILE A 157 -11.40 5.29 7.75
CA ILE A 157 -11.99 6.30 8.63
C ILE A 157 -11.46 7.67 8.20
N ASP A 158 -12.32 8.49 7.60
CA ASP A 158 -12.01 9.83 7.08
C ASP A 158 -12.82 10.90 7.80
N SER A 159 -12.29 11.65 8.77
CA SER A 159 -10.94 11.57 9.32
C SER A 159 -10.97 11.58 10.85
N VAL A 160 -9.84 11.21 11.46
CA VAL A 160 -9.66 11.27 12.92
C VAL A 160 -9.91 12.68 13.47
N ALA A 161 -9.60 13.71 12.69
CA ALA A 161 -9.84 15.09 13.11
C ALA A 161 -11.33 15.39 13.28
N ALA A 162 -12.19 14.77 12.45
CA ALA A 162 -13.63 14.93 12.45
C ALA A 162 -14.38 13.96 13.40
N LEU A 163 -13.67 13.03 14.05
CA LEU A 163 -14.25 12.21 15.12
C LEU A 163 -14.42 13.05 16.40
N VAL A 164 -15.43 13.92 16.40
CA VAL A 164 -15.76 14.80 17.53
C VAL A 164 -16.58 14.01 18.57
N PRO A 165 -16.14 13.95 19.83
CA PRO A 165 -16.88 13.22 20.87
C PRO A 165 -18.29 13.77 21.06
N LYS A 166 -19.26 12.89 21.37
CA LYS A 166 -20.67 13.31 21.56
C LYS A 166 -20.83 14.45 22.57
N ALA A 167 -20.12 14.39 23.70
CA ALA A 167 -20.22 15.43 24.74
C ALA A 167 -19.67 16.80 24.29
N GLU A 168 -18.82 16.84 23.25
CA GLU A 168 -18.35 18.09 22.65
C GLU A 168 -19.37 18.65 21.64
N ILE A 169 -20.11 17.79 20.94
CA ILE A 169 -21.21 18.20 20.04
C ILE A 169 -22.42 18.71 20.83
N ASP A 170 -22.77 18.04 21.93
CA ASP A 170 -23.90 18.42 22.78
C ASP A 170 -23.59 19.66 23.66
N GLY A 171 -22.32 20.06 23.76
CA GLY A 171 -21.86 21.21 24.56
C GLY A 171 -21.94 22.54 23.81
N GLU A 172 -21.64 23.64 24.52
CA GLU A 172 -21.61 24.97 23.92
C GLU A 172 -20.23 25.30 23.34
N ILE A 173 -20.18 26.14 22.29
CA ILE A 173 -18.93 26.64 21.74
C ILE A 173 -18.20 27.45 22.82
N GLY A 174 -17.04 26.97 23.25
CA GLY A 174 -16.25 27.56 24.32
C GLY A 174 -16.12 26.69 25.57
N ASP A 175 -16.91 25.61 25.66
CA ASP A 175 -16.77 24.62 26.72
C ASP A 175 -15.41 23.90 26.65
N SER A 176 -14.86 23.59 27.83
CA SER A 176 -13.56 22.92 27.91
C SER A 176 -13.70 21.42 27.65
N SER A 177 -13.37 20.98 26.44
CA SER A 177 -13.36 19.56 26.03
C SER A 177 -11.95 18.93 26.01
N VAL A 178 -11.01 19.50 26.77
CA VAL A 178 -9.57 19.19 26.64
C VAL A 178 -9.28 17.69 26.76
N GLY A 179 -8.78 17.10 25.68
CA GLY A 179 -8.29 15.73 25.64
C GLY A 179 -9.38 14.65 25.54
N LEU A 180 -10.65 15.00 25.38
CA LEU A 180 -11.74 14.04 25.26
C LEU A 180 -11.56 13.13 24.04
N GLN A 181 -11.28 13.72 22.87
CA GLN A 181 -10.98 12.97 21.64
C GLN A 181 -9.78 12.02 21.81
N ALA A 182 -8.71 12.46 22.48
CA ALA A 182 -7.52 11.62 22.71
C ALA A 182 -7.82 10.41 23.60
N ARG A 183 -8.69 10.57 24.61
CA ARG A 183 -9.14 9.47 25.49
C ARG A 183 -10.02 8.48 24.72
N MET A 184 -10.98 8.99 23.95
CA MET A 184 -11.83 8.18 23.06
C MET A 184 -10.98 7.34 22.11
N MET A 185 -10.05 7.97 21.38
CA MET A 185 -9.15 7.27 20.46
C MET A 185 -8.29 6.23 21.18
N SER A 186 -7.78 6.54 22.38
CA SER A 186 -6.99 5.57 23.16
C SER A 186 -7.80 4.33 23.56
N GLN A 187 -9.07 4.50 23.92
CA GLN A 187 -9.97 3.40 24.22
C GLN A 187 -10.32 2.59 22.96
N ALA A 188 -10.67 3.27 21.87
CA ALA A 188 -11.00 2.64 20.61
C ALA A 188 -9.84 1.82 20.05
N MET A 189 -8.62 2.37 20.01
CA MET A 189 -7.44 1.65 19.52
C MET A 189 -7.15 0.38 20.34
N ARG A 190 -7.36 0.42 21.65
CA ARG A 190 -7.18 -0.75 22.53
C ARG A 190 -8.15 -1.88 22.20
N LYS A 191 -9.40 -1.56 21.87
CA LYS A 191 -10.42 -2.53 21.48
C LYS A 191 -10.20 -3.04 20.05
N LEU A 192 -10.04 -2.12 19.11
CA LEU A 192 -9.95 -2.41 17.68
C LEU A 192 -8.72 -3.25 17.33
N ALA A 193 -7.56 -2.99 17.93
CA ALA A 193 -6.31 -3.65 17.54
C ALA A 193 -6.38 -5.20 17.64
N GLY A 194 -7.07 -5.72 18.65
CA GLY A 194 -7.27 -7.16 18.81
C GLY A 194 -8.19 -7.74 17.74
N HIS A 195 -9.34 -7.09 17.50
CA HIS A 195 -10.30 -7.54 16.49
C HIS A 195 -9.72 -7.48 15.07
N ILE A 196 -9.11 -6.35 14.71
CA ILE A 196 -8.41 -6.13 13.43
C ILE A 196 -7.42 -7.27 13.16
N ASN A 197 -6.59 -7.63 14.14
CA ASN A 197 -5.60 -8.69 13.95
C ASN A 197 -6.22 -10.08 13.74
N LYS A 198 -7.33 -10.35 14.46
CA LYS A 198 -8.06 -11.63 14.40
C LYS A 198 -8.79 -11.80 13.08
N THR A 199 -9.45 -10.75 12.59
CA THR A 199 -10.28 -10.80 11.36
C THR A 199 -9.50 -10.52 10.09
N LYS A 200 -8.24 -10.12 10.21
CA LYS A 200 -7.38 -9.73 9.07
C LYS A 200 -7.87 -8.51 8.30
N THR A 201 -8.87 -7.79 8.81
CA THR A 201 -9.29 -6.48 8.29
C THR A 201 -8.15 -5.47 8.38
N THR A 202 -7.87 -4.74 7.31
CA THR A 202 -7.00 -3.55 7.32
C THR A 202 -7.81 -2.34 7.75
N ALA A 203 -7.30 -1.53 8.68
CA ALA A 203 -7.97 -0.30 9.09
C ALA A 203 -7.10 0.92 8.75
N ILE A 204 -7.56 1.76 7.81
CA ILE A 204 -6.90 3.00 7.42
C ILE A 204 -7.56 4.16 8.17
N PHE A 205 -6.78 4.92 8.92
CA PHE A 205 -7.20 6.18 9.53
C PHE A 205 -6.59 7.34 8.75
N ILE A 206 -7.43 8.17 8.15
CA ILE A 206 -6.99 9.43 7.59
C ILE A 206 -6.91 10.47 8.71
N ASN A 207 -5.87 11.29 8.68
CA ASN A 207 -5.67 12.32 9.68
C ASN A 207 -5.13 13.61 9.06
N GLN A 208 -5.38 14.72 9.74
CA GLN A 208 -4.90 16.02 9.34
C GLN A 208 -3.65 16.41 10.13
N LEU A 209 -2.87 17.35 9.59
CA LEU A 209 -1.82 18.00 10.36
C LEU A 209 -2.39 19.15 11.20
N ARG A 210 -1.81 19.32 12.39
CA ARG A 210 -2.00 20.47 13.28
C ARG A 210 -0.63 20.90 13.79
N GLU A 211 -0.50 22.13 14.26
CA GLU A 211 0.73 22.62 14.88
C GLU A 211 0.60 22.64 16.40
N LYS A 212 1.68 22.25 17.09
CA LYS A 212 1.80 22.43 18.54
C LYS A 212 2.32 23.82 18.84
N VAL A 213 1.51 24.60 19.52
CA VAL A 213 1.91 25.92 20.04
C VAL A 213 3.08 25.76 21.02
N GLY A 214 4.10 26.60 20.90
CA GLY A 214 5.23 26.68 21.84
C GLY A 214 6.43 25.78 21.54
N VAL A 215 6.48 25.12 20.38
CA VAL A 215 7.68 24.36 19.95
C VAL A 215 8.70 25.32 19.32
N MET A 216 9.83 25.54 19.99
CA MET A 216 10.94 26.39 19.50
C MET A 216 12.01 25.61 18.71
N PHE A 217 12.05 24.27 18.81
CA PHE A 217 13.04 23.43 18.13
C PHE A 217 12.41 22.13 17.61
N GLY A 218 12.77 21.73 16.39
CA GLY A 218 12.17 20.58 15.69
C GLY A 218 10.90 20.93 14.91
N SER A 219 10.20 19.91 14.40
CA SER A 219 8.93 20.11 13.69
C SER A 219 7.78 20.37 14.69
N PRO A 220 7.00 21.45 14.53
CA PRO A 220 5.82 21.71 15.36
C PRO A 220 4.62 20.81 14.97
N GLU A 221 4.70 20.09 13.86
CA GLU A 221 3.58 19.32 13.33
C GLU A 221 3.20 18.12 14.22
N THR A 222 1.90 17.93 14.39
CA THR A 222 1.28 16.80 15.08
C THR A 222 0.01 16.37 14.37
N THR A 223 -0.54 15.23 14.79
CA THR A 223 -1.83 14.75 14.32
C THR A 223 -2.86 14.76 15.47
N PRO A 224 -4.14 15.08 15.21
CA PRO A 224 -5.26 14.95 16.15
C PRO A 224 -5.46 13.53 16.69
N GLY A 225 -6.32 13.39 17.72
CA GLY A 225 -6.63 12.10 18.34
C GLY A 225 -5.60 11.57 19.35
N GLY A 226 -4.67 12.42 19.78
CA GLY A 226 -3.64 12.06 20.77
C GLY A 226 -2.52 11.17 20.22
N ARG A 227 -1.89 10.37 21.08
CA ARG A 227 -0.72 9.55 20.70
C ARG A 227 -1.05 8.11 20.37
N ALA A 228 -2.24 7.62 20.74
CA ALA A 228 -2.58 6.20 20.64
C ALA A 228 -2.42 5.67 19.21
N LEU A 229 -3.07 6.31 18.24
CA LEU A 229 -3.00 5.91 16.83
C LEU A 229 -1.55 5.77 16.34
N LYS A 230 -0.67 6.72 16.70
CA LYS A 230 0.75 6.67 16.32
C LYS A 230 1.46 5.42 16.82
N PHE A 231 1.09 4.87 17.97
CA PHE A 231 1.69 3.64 18.53
C PHE A 231 1.10 2.37 17.92
N TYR A 232 -0.23 2.34 17.79
CA TYR A 232 -0.98 1.19 17.26
C TYR A 232 -0.79 1.00 15.76
N ALA A 233 -0.68 2.08 14.98
CA ALA A 233 -0.41 2.03 13.54
C ALA A 233 0.86 1.21 13.26
N SER A 234 0.75 0.22 12.37
CA SER A 234 1.90 -0.55 11.87
C SER A 234 2.59 0.20 10.74
N VAL A 235 1.82 0.90 9.92
CA VAL A 235 2.32 1.78 8.87
C VAL A 235 1.79 3.19 9.12
N ARG A 236 2.65 4.20 8.93
CA ARG A 236 2.25 5.60 8.90
C ARG A 236 2.79 6.25 7.64
N LEU A 237 1.92 6.93 6.90
CA LEU A 237 2.23 7.63 5.66
C LEU A 237 2.08 9.14 5.86
N ASP A 238 3.11 9.89 5.47
CA ASP A 238 3.09 11.36 5.37
C ASP A 238 2.92 11.73 3.89
N VAL A 239 1.72 12.20 3.53
CA VAL A 239 1.32 12.53 2.17
C VAL A 239 1.38 14.04 1.97
N ARG A 240 2.18 14.50 1.01
CA ARG A 240 2.33 15.93 0.70
C ARG A 240 2.32 16.18 -0.79
N GLY A 241 1.53 17.18 -1.21
CA GLY A 241 1.67 17.74 -2.56
C GLY A 241 3.04 18.41 -2.70
N SER A 242 3.71 18.15 -3.83
CA SER A 242 5.03 18.69 -4.14
C SER A 242 4.95 19.75 -5.24
N THR A 243 4.60 19.34 -6.45
CA THR A 243 4.76 20.16 -7.67
C THR A 243 3.49 20.09 -8.50
N LYS A 244 3.04 21.23 -9.05
CA LYS A 244 1.88 21.27 -9.94
C LYS A 244 2.21 20.60 -11.28
N ILE A 245 1.25 19.86 -11.83
CA ILE A 245 1.30 19.34 -13.20
C ILE A 245 0.39 20.27 -14.01
N GLU A 246 0.96 20.95 -15.01
CA GLU A 246 0.28 21.95 -15.81
C GLU A 246 0.33 21.57 -17.28
N GLU A 247 -0.78 21.80 -18.00
CA GLU A 247 -0.88 21.61 -19.44
C GLU A 247 -1.28 22.91 -20.13
N GLY A 248 -0.77 23.14 -21.34
CA GLY A 248 -0.97 24.35 -22.13
C GLY A 248 0.32 25.15 -22.38
N SER A 249 0.20 26.24 -23.15
CA SER A 249 1.32 27.11 -23.53
C SER A 249 1.03 28.57 -23.13
N GLY A 250 2.07 29.32 -22.73
CA GLY A 250 1.95 30.73 -22.37
C GLY A 250 1.13 30.95 -21.10
N ASP A 251 0.20 31.91 -21.13
CA ASP A 251 -0.66 32.28 -20.00
C ASP A 251 -1.87 31.35 -19.79
N ASN A 252 -2.12 30.41 -20.72
CA ASN A 252 -3.26 29.48 -20.67
C ASN A 252 -2.93 28.14 -19.99
N LYS A 253 -2.01 28.12 -19.03
CA LYS A 253 -1.66 26.90 -18.31
C LYS A 253 -2.77 26.52 -17.35
N THR A 254 -3.35 25.34 -17.55
CA THR A 254 -4.32 24.77 -16.63
C THR A 254 -3.63 23.73 -15.76
N GLN A 255 -3.84 23.80 -14.45
CA GLN A 255 -3.34 22.78 -13.54
C GLN A 255 -4.21 21.53 -13.69
N ILE A 256 -3.63 20.45 -14.21
CA ILE A 256 -4.30 19.17 -14.46
C ILE A 256 -3.99 18.12 -13.39
N GLY A 257 -3.03 18.39 -12.51
CA GLY A 257 -2.69 17.49 -11.43
C GLY A 257 -1.61 18.02 -10.50
N LYS A 258 -1.05 17.13 -9.69
CA LYS A 258 0.08 17.41 -8.81
C LYS A 258 0.93 16.16 -8.58
N ILE A 259 2.24 16.33 -8.56
CA ILE A 259 3.17 15.34 -8.04
C ILE A 259 3.00 15.31 -6.51
N THR A 260 2.77 14.14 -5.96
CA THR A 260 2.52 13.90 -4.54
C THR A 260 3.60 12.98 -4.00
N LYS A 261 4.21 13.40 -2.89
CA LYS A 261 5.22 12.64 -2.17
C LYS A 261 4.56 11.92 -1.00
N ILE A 262 4.67 10.59 -0.99
CA ILE A 262 4.17 9.73 0.08
C ILE A 262 5.37 9.11 0.80
N LYS A 263 5.63 9.56 2.03
CA LYS A 263 6.75 9.06 2.83
C LYS A 263 6.26 8.05 3.87
N VAL A 264 6.89 6.87 3.90
CA VAL A 264 6.63 5.85 4.93
C VAL A 264 7.36 6.23 6.22
N VAL A 265 6.74 7.02 7.09
CA VAL A 265 7.39 7.51 8.32
C VAL A 265 7.43 6.48 9.45
N LYS A 266 6.63 5.42 9.35
CA LYS A 266 6.66 4.26 10.24
C LYS A 266 6.31 3.02 9.45
N ASN A 267 7.05 1.95 9.66
CA ASN A 267 6.79 0.64 9.10
C ASN A 267 7.22 -0.44 10.10
N LYS A 268 6.30 -1.34 10.47
CA LYS A 268 6.56 -2.48 11.36
C LYS A 268 6.70 -3.80 10.61
N VAL A 269 6.49 -3.81 9.29
CA VAL A 269 6.49 -5.02 8.46
C VAL A 269 7.65 -5.05 7.46
N ALA A 270 8.20 -3.89 7.11
CA ALA A 270 9.43 -3.74 6.32
C ALA A 270 10.22 -2.50 6.77
N PRO A 271 11.42 -2.23 6.20
CA PRO A 271 12.18 -1.03 6.52
C PRO A 271 11.38 0.28 6.28
N PRO A 272 11.38 1.23 7.24
CA PRO A 272 10.71 2.52 7.07
C PRO A 272 11.54 3.52 6.25
N PHE A 273 10.96 4.71 6.04
CA PHE A 273 11.55 5.92 5.46
C PHE A 273 11.75 5.94 3.95
N LYS A 274 11.34 4.88 3.25
CA LYS A 274 11.14 4.92 1.80
C LYS A 274 10.10 5.96 1.40
N VAL A 275 10.20 6.43 0.16
CA VAL A 275 9.36 7.47 -0.43
C VAL A 275 8.80 6.94 -1.75
N ALA A 276 7.50 7.12 -1.96
CA ALA A 276 6.87 6.99 -3.26
C ALA A 276 6.59 8.40 -3.81
N LEU A 277 6.87 8.62 -5.09
CA LEU A 277 6.48 9.81 -5.84
C LEU A 277 5.41 9.39 -6.85
N VAL A 278 4.23 10.00 -6.73
CA VAL A 278 3.07 9.64 -7.55
C VAL A 278 2.45 10.88 -8.18
N ASP A 279 1.98 10.76 -9.41
CA ASP A 279 1.26 11.83 -10.09
C ASP A 279 -0.23 11.66 -9.76
N ILE A 280 -0.81 12.60 -9.02
CA ILE A 280 -2.27 12.66 -8.79
C ILE A 280 -2.87 13.61 -9.82
N MET A 281 -3.55 13.03 -10.80
CA MET A 281 -4.29 13.73 -11.85
C MET A 281 -5.70 14.05 -11.36
N PHE A 282 -6.18 15.26 -11.65
CA PHE A 282 -7.53 15.65 -11.25
C PHE A 282 -8.58 14.85 -12.03
N GLY A 283 -9.58 14.31 -11.33
CA GLY A 283 -10.61 13.46 -11.92
C GLY A 283 -10.18 12.00 -12.19
N GLU A 284 -8.89 11.68 -12.29
CA GLU A 284 -8.42 10.31 -12.58
C GLU A 284 -7.74 9.64 -11.36
N GLY A 285 -7.19 10.41 -10.42
CA GLY A 285 -6.47 9.87 -9.27
C GLY A 285 -5.00 9.61 -9.57
N ILE A 286 -4.42 8.54 -8.99
CA ILE A 286 -3.01 8.20 -9.16
C ILE A 286 -2.79 7.65 -10.58
N SER A 287 -1.84 8.25 -11.32
CA SER A 287 -1.51 7.84 -12.69
C SER A 287 -0.63 6.58 -12.69
N SER A 288 -1.23 5.44 -13.02
CA SER A 288 -0.51 4.16 -13.16
C SER A 288 0.59 4.21 -14.22
N THR A 289 0.34 4.83 -15.37
CA THR A 289 1.33 5.01 -16.44
C THR A 289 2.47 5.93 -16.01
N GLY A 290 2.18 6.98 -15.24
CA GLY A 290 3.20 7.87 -14.70
C GLY A 290 4.10 7.17 -13.68
N GLU A 291 3.52 6.40 -12.77
CA GLU A 291 4.28 5.60 -11.80
C GLU A 291 5.15 4.57 -12.52
N LEU A 292 4.56 3.77 -13.42
CA LEU A 292 5.26 2.71 -14.12
C LEU A 292 6.43 3.27 -14.94
N LEU A 293 6.22 4.36 -15.68
CA LEU A 293 7.27 5.00 -16.47
C LEU A 293 8.45 5.44 -15.60
N ASN A 294 8.19 6.07 -14.45
CA ASN A 294 9.24 6.56 -13.56
C ASN A 294 10.04 5.39 -12.98
N ILE A 295 9.37 4.36 -12.46
CA ILE A 295 10.02 3.19 -11.87
C ILE A 295 10.80 2.42 -12.94
N ALA A 296 10.21 2.18 -14.11
CA ALA A 296 10.87 1.46 -15.20
C ALA A 296 12.12 2.19 -15.73
N VAL A 297 12.17 3.52 -15.65
CA VAL A 297 13.39 4.30 -15.96
C VAL A 297 14.44 4.15 -14.88
N GLU A 298 14.05 4.16 -13.59
CA GLU A 298 14.96 3.94 -12.47
C GLU A 298 15.59 2.53 -12.50
N GLU A 299 14.81 1.51 -12.85
CA GLU A 299 15.25 0.12 -13.00
C GLU A 299 15.97 -0.16 -14.34
N GLY A 300 16.06 0.84 -15.23
CA GLY A 300 16.73 0.71 -16.53
C GLY A 300 15.99 -0.15 -17.56
N ILE A 301 14.72 -0.50 -17.31
CA ILE A 301 13.84 -1.20 -18.25
C ILE A 301 13.47 -0.28 -19.42
N ILE A 302 13.15 0.98 -19.12
CA ILE A 302 12.97 2.05 -20.13
C ILE A 302 14.24 2.91 -20.16
N LYS A 303 14.82 3.07 -21.35
CA LYS A 303 16.00 3.92 -21.56
C LYS A 303 15.57 5.37 -21.79
N LYS A 304 16.13 6.29 -21.02
CA LYS A 304 15.96 7.74 -21.22
C LYS A 304 17.21 8.36 -21.83
N SER A 305 17.08 8.97 -23.01
CA SER A 305 18.15 9.66 -23.74
C SER A 305 17.75 11.12 -24.00
N GLY A 306 18.20 12.04 -23.13
CA GLY A 306 17.75 13.42 -23.14
C GLY A 306 16.24 13.52 -22.85
N ALA A 307 15.48 14.02 -23.83
CA ALA A 307 14.01 14.08 -23.76
C ALA A 307 13.32 12.81 -24.30
N TRP A 308 14.03 11.87 -24.91
CA TRP A 308 13.44 10.68 -25.51
C TRP A 308 13.40 9.50 -24.53
N PHE A 309 12.28 8.78 -24.54
CA PHE A 309 12.08 7.51 -23.85
C PHE A 309 12.02 6.39 -24.88
N ALA A 310 12.69 5.28 -24.60
CA ALA A 310 12.74 4.12 -25.48
C ALA A 310 12.61 2.82 -24.69
N TYR A 311 11.89 1.86 -25.25
CA TYR A 311 11.71 0.52 -24.71
C TYR A 311 12.11 -0.49 -25.79
N ASN A 312 12.94 -1.48 -25.45
CA ASN A 312 13.52 -2.44 -26.42
C ASN A 312 14.11 -1.76 -27.68
N ASP A 313 14.78 -0.61 -27.49
CA ASP A 313 15.36 0.24 -28.54
C ASP A 313 14.36 0.91 -29.50
N GLU A 314 13.05 0.74 -29.29
CA GLU A 314 11.98 1.48 -29.95
C GLU A 314 11.63 2.76 -29.18
N LYS A 315 11.44 3.88 -29.89
CA LYS A 315 11.10 5.17 -29.27
C LYS A 315 9.62 5.22 -28.93
N ILE A 316 9.32 5.24 -27.63
CA ILE A 316 7.94 5.29 -27.12
C ILE A 316 7.44 6.72 -26.89
N GLY A 317 8.32 7.72 -26.80
CA GLY A 317 7.87 9.11 -26.67
C GLY A 317 8.98 10.14 -26.48
N GLN A 318 8.68 11.39 -26.85
CA GLN A 318 9.51 12.56 -26.55
C GLN A 318 8.86 13.38 -25.43
N GLY A 319 9.44 13.34 -24.25
CA GLY A 319 8.87 13.88 -23.01
C GLY A 319 8.02 12.85 -22.26
N ALA A 320 7.86 13.05 -20.96
CA ALA A 320 7.16 12.11 -20.08
C ALA A 320 5.69 11.92 -20.49
N GLU A 321 4.99 13.01 -20.82
CA GLU A 321 3.56 12.94 -21.19
C GLU A 321 3.31 12.12 -22.46
N LYS A 322 4.15 12.25 -23.49
CA LYS A 322 4.01 11.41 -24.69
C LYS A 322 4.27 9.94 -24.40
N ALA A 323 5.24 9.63 -23.54
CA ALA A 323 5.52 8.24 -23.15
C ALA A 323 4.38 7.66 -22.29
N LYS A 324 3.78 8.44 -21.39
CA LYS A 324 2.59 8.04 -20.62
C LYS A 324 1.40 7.74 -21.54
N ASN A 325 1.15 8.58 -22.55
CA ASN A 325 0.08 8.35 -23.52
C ASN A 325 0.33 7.10 -24.35
N TYR A 326 1.57 6.87 -24.80
CA TYR A 326 1.93 5.64 -25.50
C TYR A 326 1.62 4.39 -24.66
N LEU A 327 2.02 4.37 -23.38
CA LEU A 327 1.72 3.27 -22.45
C LEU A 327 0.21 3.10 -22.20
N LYS A 328 -0.56 4.20 -22.22
CA LYS A 328 -2.03 4.17 -22.10
C LYS A 328 -2.71 3.57 -23.34
N GLU A 329 -2.13 3.78 -24.52
CA GLU A 329 -2.64 3.29 -25.80
C GLU A 329 -2.19 1.84 -26.11
N HIS A 330 -1.08 1.39 -25.53
CA HIS A 330 -0.48 0.07 -25.78
C HIS A 330 -0.45 -0.76 -24.48
N GLN A 331 -1.61 -1.33 -24.14
CA GLN A 331 -1.79 -2.07 -22.89
C GLN A 331 -0.89 -3.31 -22.78
N ASP A 332 -0.59 -3.97 -23.90
CA ASP A 332 0.34 -5.10 -23.98
C ASP A 332 1.76 -4.71 -23.54
N VAL A 333 2.24 -3.55 -23.99
CA VAL A 333 3.55 -3.01 -23.59
C VAL A 333 3.52 -2.57 -22.12
N PHE A 334 2.42 -1.95 -21.68
CA PHE A 334 2.24 -1.59 -20.28
C PHE A 334 2.34 -2.83 -19.36
N ASP A 335 1.59 -3.89 -19.67
CA ASP A 335 1.54 -5.11 -18.86
C ASP A 335 2.90 -5.82 -18.84
N GLU A 336 3.61 -5.86 -19.97
CA GLU A 336 4.97 -6.44 -20.04
C GLU A 336 5.96 -5.68 -19.14
N ILE A 337 5.91 -4.33 -19.16
CA ILE A 337 6.78 -3.49 -18.34
C ILE A 337 6.39 -3.58 -16.86
N ASP A 338 5.09 -3.57 -16.54
CA ASP A 338 4.57 -3.74 -15.17
C ASP A 338 5.04 -5.06 -14.57
N HIS A 339 4.93 -6.15 -15.33
CA HIS A 339 5.43 -7.45 -14.91
C HIS A 339 6.95 -7.43 -14.63
N LYS A 340 7.75 -6.85 -15.53
CA LYS A 340 9.21 -6.73 -15.32
C LYS A 340 9.55 -5.92 -14.07
N VAL A 341 8.84 -4.83 -13.82
CA VAL A 341 9.02 -3.98 -12.63
C VAL A 341 8.63 -4.74 -11.36
N ARG A 342 7.48 -5.44 -11.36
CA ARG A 342 7.03 -6.26 -10.22
C ARG A 342 8.02 -7.39 -9.92
N ALA A 343 8.54 -8.06 -10.95
CA ALA A 343 9.58 -9.08 -10.80
C ALA A 343 10.85 -8.53 -10.15
N ALA A 344 11.31 -7.34 -10.58
CA ALA A 344 12.50 -6.69 -10.02
C ALA A 344 12.35 -6.33 -8.53
N HIS A 345 11.11 -6.15 -8.05
CA HIS A 345 10.80 -5.79 -6.67
C HIS A 345 10.19 -6.93 -5.83
N GLU A 346 10.24 -8.18 -6.31
CA GLU A 346 9.69 -9.36 -5.61
C GLU A 346 8.20 -9.21 -5.25
N LEU A 347 7.42 -8.58 -6.14
CA LEU A 347 5.98 -8.32 -5.97
C LEU A 347 5.07 -9.29 -6.72
N LEU A 348 5.63 -10.31 -7.38
CA LEU A 348 4.86 -11.37 -8.04
C LEU A 348 4.52 -12.47 -7.03
N ASP A 349 3.29 -13.00 -7.12
CA ASP A 349 2.90 -14.17 -6.34
C ASP A 349 3.58 -15.43 -6.89
N ASP A 350 3.82 -16.42 -6.01
CA ASP A 350 4.53 -17.66 -6.36
C ASP A 350 3.82 -18.45 -7.50
N SER A 351 2.53 -18.17 -7.77
CA SER A 351 1.77 -18.72 -8.91
C SER A 351 2.04 -18.02 -10.25
N GLU A 352 2.26 -16.70 -10.26
CA GLU A 352 2.55 -15.93 -11.49
C GLU A 352 3.98 -16.18 -11.99
N VAL A 353 4.90 -16.49 -11.07
CA VAL A 353 6.27 -16.91 -11.40
C VAL A 353 6.28 -18.26 -12.15
N ALA A 354 5.33 -19.15 -11.85
CA ALA A 354 5.25 -20.47 -12.49
C ALA A 354 4.68 -20.41 -13.91
N GLU A 355 3.62 -19.61 -14.15
CA GLU A 355 3.06 -19.42 -15.51
C GLU A 355 4.05 -18.73 -16.45
N THR A 356 4.90 -17.84 -15.92
CA THR A 356 5.89 -17.11 -16.72
C THR A 356 7.13 -17.92 -17.07
N GLU A 357 7.55 -18.90 -16.26
CA GLU A 357 8.58 -19.87 -16.66
C GLU A 357 8.09 -20.70 -17.86
N GLU A 358 6.81 -21.06 -17.91
CA GLU A 358 6.19 -21.78 -19.04
C GLU A 358 6.00 -20.88 -20.29
N GLU A 359 5.55 -19.64 -20.15
CA GLU A 359 5.40 -18.72 -21.29
C GLU A 359 6.73 -18.24 -21.87
N THR A 360 7.73 -17.96 -21.03
CA THR A 360 9.06 -17.55 -21.50
C THR A 360 9.82 -18.70 -22.15
N THR A 361 9.61 -19.95 -21.71
CA THR A 361 10.13 -21.13 -22.43
C THR A 361 9.37 -21.36 -23.74
N ALA A 362 8.04 -21.18 -23.78
CA ALA A 362 7.26 -21.30 -25.01
C ALA A 362 7.62 -20.24 -26.06
N SER A 363 7.82 -18.97 -25.64
CA SER A 363 8.22 -17.86 -26.49
C SER A 363 9.64 -18.01 -27.04
N LYS A 364 10.60 -18.43 -26.21
CA LYS A 364 11.97 -18.76 -26.66
C LYS A 364 12.00 -19.94 -27.64
N THR A 365 11.12 -20.93 -27.46
CA THR A 365 11.03 -22.08 -28.36
C THR A 365 10.45 -21.68 -29.72
N LYS A 366 9.41 -20.83 -29.75
CA LYS A 366 8.86 -20.26 -31.00
C LYS A 366 9.85 -19.33 -31.72
N ALA A 367 10.59 -18.50 -30.98
CA ALA A 367 11.60 -17.60 -31.56
C ALA A 367 12.81 -18.37 -32.13
N LYS A 368 13.16 -19.52 -31.53
CA LYS A 368 14.21 -20.40 -32.04
C LYS A 368 13.77 -21.17 -33.29
N ALA A 369 12.55 -21.71 -33.29
CA ALA A 369 11.97 -22.37 -34.47
C ALA A 369 11.88 -21.43 -35.69
N LYS A 370 11.46 -20.17 -35.47
CA LYS A 370 11.36 -19.16 -36.54
C LYS A 370 12.71 -18.66 -37.06
N LYS A 371 13.79 -18.84 -36.27
CA LYS A 371 15.17 -18.54 -36.67
C LYS A 371 15.79 -19.69 -37.45
N GLU A 372 15.46 -20.94 -37.08
CA GLU A 372 15.89 -22.14 -37.81
C GLU A 372 15.18 -22.25 -39.17
N GLU A 373 13.88 -21.94 -39.26
CA GLU A 373 13.14 -21.91 -40.55
C GLU A 373 13.70 -20.86 -41.53
N LYS A 374 14.03 -19.67 -41.03
CA LYS A 374 14.66 -18.62 -41.86
C LYS A 374 16.09 -18.92 -42.29
N ALA A 375 16.83 -19.70 -41.50
CA ALA A 375 18.20 -20.10 -41.85
C ALA A 375 18.19 -21.15 -42.98
N VAL A 376 17.23 -22.08 -42.95
CA VAL A 376 17.04 -23.09 -43.99
C VAL A 376 16.57 -22.45 -45.30
N GLU A 377 15.64 -21.48 -45.25
CA GLU A 377 15.22 -20.72 -46.45
C GLU A 377 16.37 -19.92 -47.08
N THR A 378 17.30 -19.38 -46.29
CA THR A 378 18.46 -18.65 -46.83
C THR A 378 19.54 -19.57 -47.41
N GLU A 379 19.73 -20.78 -46.86
CA GLU A 379 20.67 -21.77 -47.41
C GLU A 379 20.13 -22.38 -48.73
N GLU A 380 18.82 -22.62 -48.85
CA GLU A 380 18.23 -23.11 -50.11
C GLU A 380 18.30 -22.08 -51.25
N ILE A 381 18.17 -20.77 -50.93
CA ILE A 381 18.27 -19.70 -51.93
C ILE A 381 19.73 -19.45 -52.37
N GLU A 382 20.72 -19.65 -51.50
CA GLU A 382 22.14 -19.54 -51.88
C GLU A 382 22.61 -20.71 -52.76
N LEU A 383 22.05 -21.91 -52.58
CA LEU A 383 22.37 -23.09 -53.41
C LEU A 383 21.77 -23.05 -54.83
N GLU A 384 20.65 -22.35 -55.05
CA GLU A 384 20.04 -22.19 -56.40
C GLU A 384 20.72 -21.12 -57.27
N LEU A 385 21.65 -20.32 -56.73
CA LEU A 385 22.35 -19.25 -57.45
C LEU A 385 23.77 -19.63 -57.93
N GLU A 386 24.25 -20.84 -57.60
CA GLU A 386 25.59 -21.33 -57.96
C GLU A 386 25.61 -22.44 -59.03
N ASP A 387 24.47 -22.83 -59.62
CA ASP A 387 24.37 -23.81 -60.73
C ASP A 387 24.06 -23.19 -62.11
#